data_AF-A0A7W1CKD3-F1
#
_entry.id   AF-A0A7W1CKD3-F1
#
_cell.length_a   1.000
_cell.length_b   1.000
_cell.length_c   1.000
_cell.angle_alpha   90.00
_cell.angle_beta   90.00
_cell.angle_gamma   90.00
#
_symmetry.space_group_name_H-M   'P 1'
#
loop_
_entity.id
_entity.type
_entity.pdbx_description
1 polymer ?
#
loop_
_entity_poly.entity_id
_entity_poly.type
_entity_poly.pdbx_seq_one_letter_code
_entity_poly.pdbx_strand_id
1 'polypeptide(L)'
;ATYIEGKQTVVDLGRLGPTAKIGWYVPSFVVEEHPELATWEGFADPELAGLFATAETGDSGQFLMGDPSYVSYDEQIIANLELPLQFIVAGSEAALITAIQQAVADEQPVLLNFWQPHWLQSQVELTEVELPEVTDDCLASALAGDGSYECDYPVDEIYKAANAGLEEKNAAAFAFLSALELTTEQQNEIAAMVDADGMAPEEAAATWIEANPDVVDSWLA
;
A
#
# COMPACT_ATOMS: atom_id res chain seq x y z
N ALA A 1 -5.60 -16.79 10.45
CA ALA A 1 -6.31 -18.01 10.90
C ALA A 1 -5.64 -19.33 10.48
N THR A 2 -5.63 -19.72 9.19
CA THR A 2 -5.30 -21.11 8.76
C THR A 2 -4.01 -21.71 9.31
N TYR A 3 -2.88 -20.98 9.26
CA TYR A 3 -1.58 -21.52 9.66
C TYR A 3 -1.23 -21.31 11.14
N ILE A 4 -1.81 -20.27 11.75
CA ILE A 4 -1.57 -19.89 13.14
C ILE A 4 -2.54 -20.66 14.06
N GLU A 5 -3.84 -20.55 13.83
CA GLU A 5 -4.87 -21.19 14.66
C GLU A 5 -5.18 -22.61 14.20
N GLY A 6 -5.26 -22.83 12.88
CA GLY A 6 -5.68 -24.12 12.32
C GLY A 6 -4.57 -25.16 12.36
N LYS A 7 -3.50 -24.93 11.60
CA LYS A 7 -2.38 -25.88 11.45
C LYS A 7 -1.32 -25.74 12.55
N GLN A 8 -1.27 -24.60 13.23
CA GLN A 8 -0.28 -24.28 14.26
C GLN A 8 1.18 -24.47 13.81
N THR A 9 1.46 -24.27 12.52
CA THR A 9 2.81 -24.37 11.94
C THR A 9 3.54 -23.03 11.94
N VAL A 10 2.81 -21.96 12.21
CA VAL A 10 3.28 -20.57 12.28
C VAL A 10 2.82 -20.00 13.61
N VAL A 11 3.66 -19.18 14.23
CA VAL A 11 3.32 -18.41 15.42
C VAL A 11 3.31 -16.93 15.08
N ASP A 12 2.32 -16.22 15.62
CA ASP A 12 2.25 -14.78 15.61
C ASP A 12 3.25 -14.23 16.64
N LEU A 13 4.17 -13.37 16.19
CA LEU A 13 5.18 -12.72 17.04
C LEU A 13 4.75 -11.31 17.46
N GLY A 14 3.50 -10.93 17.18
CA GLY A 14 2.96 -9.60 17.46
C GLY A 14 3.26 -8.58 16.36
N ARG A 15 2.92 -7.33 16.65
CA ARG A 15 3.01 -6.22 15.70
C ARG A 15 4.47 -5.87 15.41
N LEU A 16 4.74 -5.48 14.17
CA LEU A 16 5.97 -4.82 13.77
C LEU A 16 5.99 -3.36 14.22
N GLY A 17 4.82 -2.71 14.29
CA GLY A 17 4.67 -1.34 14.75
C GLY A 17 3.89 -0.46 13.77
N PRO A 18 4.28 -0.36 12.48
CA PRO A 18 3.60 0.48 11.51
C PRO A 18 2.20 -0.06 11.18
N THR A 19 1.29 0.86 10.89
CA THR A 19 0.02 0.58 10.21
C THR A 19 0.18 0.92 8.74
N ALA A 20 -0.35 0.09 7.85
CA ALA A 20 -0.39 0.35 6.43
C ALA A 20 -1.84 0.55 5.97
N LYS A 21 -2.04 1.34 4.93
CA LYS A 21 -3.33 1.49 4.26
C LYS A 21 -3.08 1.59 2.77
N ILE A 22 -3.62 0.63 2.02
CA ILE A 22 -3.76 0.72 0.57
C ILE A 22 -4.91 1.68 0.29
N GLY A 23 -4.86 2.44 -0.79
CA GLY A 23 -5.96 3.32 -1.17
C GLY A 23 -5.84 3.74 -2.63
N TRP A 24 -6.81 4.53 -3.06
CA TRP A 24 -6.77 5.21 -4.35
C TRP A 24 -6.11 6.57 -4.15
N TYR A 25 -5.23 6.96 -5.05
CA TYR A 25 -4.50 8.22 -4.95
C TYR A 25 -4.48 8.96 -6.29
N VAL A 26 -4.46 10.28 -6.18
CA VAL A 26 -4.16 11.21 -7.27
C VAL A 26 -3.08 12.20 -6.81
N PRO A 27 -2.27 12.77 -7.72
CA PRO A 27 -1.46 13.93 -7.39
C PRO A 27 -2.32 15.07 -6.80
N SER A 28 -1.88 15.71 -5.73
CA SER A 28 -2.74 16.64 -4.98
C SER A 28 -3.25 17.83 -5.80
N PHE A 29 -2.51 18.28 -6.82
CA PHE A 29 -2.96 19.34 -7.73
C PHE A 29 -4.28 19.00 -8.45
N VAL A 30 -4.56 17.71 -8.67
CA VAL A 30 -5.81 17.27 -9.30
C VAL A 30 -7.01 17.64 -8.44
N VAL A 31 -6.90 17.48 -7.12
CA VAL A 31 -7.96 17.83 -6.17
C VAL A 31 -8.02 19.34 -5.93
N GLU A 32 -6.90 20.05 -6.03
CA GLU A 32 -6.88 21.51 -5.96
C GLU A 32 -7.66 22.15 -7.13
N GLU A 33 -7.56 21.56 -8.33
CA GLU A 33 -8.28 22.00 -9.53
C GLU A 33 -9.72 21.48 -9.58
N HIS A 34 -9.93 20.23 -9.13
CA HIS A 34 -11.20 19.51 -9.14
C HIS A 34 -11.47 18.86 -7.77
N PRO A 35 -11.95 19.63 -6.77
CA PRO A 35 -12.18 19.13 -5.41
C PRO A 35 -13.12 17.93 -5.32
N GLU A 36 -14.00 17.75 -6.31
CA GLU A 36 -14.89 16.60 -6.44
C GLU A 36 -14.14 15.27 -6.55
N LEU A 37 -12.91 15.29 -7.10
CA LEU A 37 -12.05 14.12 -7.25
C LEU A 37 -11.34 13.71 -5.95
N ALA A 38 -11.62 14.39 -4.82
CA ALA A 38 -11.22 13.92 -3.50
C ALA A 38 -11.99 12.68 -3.05
N THR A 39 -13.15 12.38 -3.66
CA THR A 39 -13.99 11.24 -3.30
C THR A 39 -14.37 10.43 -4.54
N TRP A 40 -14.73 9.16 -4.34
CA TRP A 40 -15.12 8.26 -5.41
C TRP A 40 -16.35 8.75 -6.19
N GLU A 41 -17.26 9.50 -5.55
CA GLU A 41 -18.44 10.05 -6.23
C GLU A 41 -18.07 11.03 -7.35
N GLY A 42 -16.94 11.75 -7.24
CA GLY A 42 -16.45 12.60 -8.32
C GLY A 42 -16.07 11.80 -9.56
N PHE A 43 -15.55 10.59 -9.38
CA PHE A 43 -15.21 9.68 -10.47
C PHE A 43 -16.43 9.04 -11.12
N ALA A 44 -17.62 9.13 -10.52
CA ALA A 44 -18.86 8.69 -11.16
C ALA A 44 -19.32 9.64 -12.28
N ASP A 45 -18.81 10.88 -12.33
CA ASP A 45 -19.04 11.80 -13.44
C ASP A 45 -18.11 11.45 -14.63
N PRO A 46 -18.65 11.05 -15.81
CA PRO A 46 -17.83 10.71 -16.96
C PRO A 46 -16.94 11.85 -17.46
N GLU A 47 -17.31 13.12 -17.27
CA GLU A 47 -16.45 14.25 -17.68
C GLU A 47 -15.22 14.36 -16.77
N LEU A 48 -15.39 14.15 -15.46
CA LEU A 48 -14.29 14.19 -14.49
C LEU A 48 -13.42 12.93 -14.59
N ALA A 49 -14.02 11.74 -14.71
CA ALA A 49 -13.27 10.51 -14.97
C ALA A 49 -12.50 10.57 -16.30
N GLY A 50 -13.08 11.21 -17.32
CA GLY A 50 -12.46 11.41 -18.62
C GLY A 50 -11.17 12.24 -18.58
N LEU A 51 -10.91 13.00 -17.50
CA LEU A 51 -9.63 13.69 -17.31
C LEU A 51 -8.45 12.71 -17.23
N PHE A 52 -8.70 11.48 -16.78
CA PHE A 52 -7.71 10.41 -16.64
C PHE A 52 -7.64 9.49 -17.86
N ALA A 53 -8.35 9.83 -18.94
CA ALA A 53 -8.40 8.98 -20.12
C ALA A 53 -7.05 8.93 -20.85
N THR A 54 -6.71 7.75 -21.38
CA THR A 54 -5.52 7.55 -22.20
C THR A 54 -5.91 6.99 -23.57
N ALA A 55 -4.92 6.89 -24.47
CA ALA A 55 -5.14 6.28 -25.78
C ALA A 55 -5.62 4.82 -25.69
N GLU A 56 -5.33 4.11 -24.59
CA GLU A 56 -5.79 2.75 -24.36
C GLU A 56 -7.24 2.69 -23.88
N THR A 57 -7.64 3.62 -23.01
CA THR A 57 -8.97 3.62 -22.38
C THR A 57 -10.03 4.39 -23.19
N GLY A 58 -9.62 5.16 -24.20
CA GLY A 58 -10.54 5.89 -25.07
C GLY A 58 -11.21 7.05 -24.34
N ASP A 59 -12.53 7.00 -24.16
CA ASP A 59 -13.27 8.04 -23.44
C ASP A 59 -13.41 7.73 -21.93
N SER A 60 -13.04 6.52 -21.48
CA SER A 60 -13.07 6.14 -20.06
C SER A 60 -11.80 6.61 -19.36
N GLY A 61 -11.91 6.98 -18.07
CA GLY A 61 -10.74 7.26 -17.25
C GLY A 61 -9.89 6.01 -17.02
N GLN A 62 -8.59 6.19 -16.87
CA GLN A 62 -7.69 5.12 -16.47
C GLN A 62 -7.57 5.05 -14.95
N PHE A 63 -7.76 3.85 -14.40
CA PHE A 63 -7.26 3.48 -13.07
C PHE A 63 -6.00 2.64 -13.24
N LEU A 64 -4.89 3.03 -12.62
CA LEU A 64 -3.61 2.34 -12.74
C LEU A 64 -3.27 1.52 -11.49
N MET A 65 -3.17 0.21 -11.64
CA MET A 65 -2.73 -0.72 -10.61
C MET A 65 -1.26 -1.09 -10.80
N GLY A 66 -0.52 -1.24 -9.70
CA GLY A 66 0.91 -1.57 -9.72
C GLY A 66 1.23 -3.00 -10.16
N ASP A 67 1.69 -3.82 -9.21
CA ASP A 67 2.10 -5.21 -9.44
C ASP A 67 0.90 -6.17 -9.30
N PRO A 68 0.57 -6.99 -10.31
CA PRO A 68 -0.60 -7.90 -10.29
C PRO A 68 -0.55 -8.98 -9.19
N SER A 69 0.60 -9.17 -8.52
CA SER A 69 0.71 -10.08 -7.39
C SER A 69 0.24 -9.47 -6.07
N TYR A 70 0.02 -8.16 -6.01
CA TYR A 70 -0.45 -7.47 -4.81
C TYR A 70 -1.97 -7.65 -4.63
N VAL A 71 -2.41 -7.52 -3.39
CA VAL A 71 -3.84 -7.53 -3.08
C VAL A 71 -4.46 -6.29 -3.72
N SER A 72 -5.54 -6.50 -4.48
CA SER A 72 -6.35 -5.43 -5.04
C SER A 72 -7.82 -5.84 -5.08
N TYR A 73 -8.68 -4.87 -4.80
CA TYR A 73 -10.13 -4.92 -4.97
C TYR A 73 -10.62 -3.96 -6.05
N ASP A 74 -9.70 -3.32 -6.79
CA ASP A 74 -10.04 -2.13 -7.57
C ASP A 74 -10.94 -2.44 -8.77
N GLU A 75 -10.78 -3.61 -9.41
CA GLU A 75 -11.71 -4.07 -10.45
C GLU A 75 -13.13 -4.24 -9.90
N GLN A 76 -13.28 -4.77 -8.68
CA GLN A 76 -14.58 -4.93 -8.03
C GLN A 76 -15.17 -3.58 -7.63
N ILE A 77 -14.37 -2.70 -7.03
CA ILE A 77 -14.79 -1.34 -6.65
C ILE A 77 -15.28 -0.58 -7.88
N ILE A 78 -14.50 -0.55 -8.97
CA ILE A 78 -14.89 0.10 -10.23
C ILE A 78 -16.21 -0.47 -10.77
N ALA A 79 -16.35 -1.79 -10.81
CA ALA A 79 -17.53 -2.43 -11.37
C ALA A 79 -18.79 -2.23 -10.50
N ASN A 80 -18.67 -2.39 -9.18
CA ASN A 80 -19.81 -2.36 -8.25
C ASN A 80 -20.28 -0.93 -7.97
N LEU A 81 -19.37 0.05 -7.99
CA LEU A 81 -19.71 1.48 -7.94
C LEU A 81 -20.09 2.07 -9.32
N GLU A 82 -20.12 1.24 -10.36
CA GLU A 82 -20.48 1.61 -11.74
C GLU A 82 -19.65 2.77 -12.31
N LEU A 83 -18.35 2.82 -11.98
CA LEU A 83 -17.48 3.93 -12.36
C LEU A 83 -17.07 3.84 -13.84
N PRO A 84 -17.06 4.95 -14.59
CA PRO A 84 -16.57 5.04 -15.97
C PRO A 84 -15.03 4.97 -16.07
N LEU A 85 -14.42 4.03 -15.34
CA LEU A 85 -12.99 3.79 -15.27
C LEU A 85 -12.63 2.43 -15.88
N GLN A 86 -11.46 2.35 -16.49
CA GLN A 86 -10.86 1.09 -16.92
C GLN A 86 -9.65 0.77 -16.06
N PHE A 87 -9.63 -0.44 -15.53
CA PHE A 87 -8.53 -0.97 -14.73
C PHE A 87 -7.37 -1.41 -15.63
N ILE A 88 -6.21 -0.76 -15.47
CA ILE A 88 -4.99 -1.01 -16.23
C ILE A 88 -3.87 -1.42 -15.26
N VAL A 89 -3.08 -2.42 -15.64
CA VAL A 89 -1.96 -2.93 -14.82
C VAL A 89 -0.63 -2.39 -15.34
N ALA A 90 0.07 -1.59 -14.53
CA ALA A 90 1.41 -1.07 -14.80
C ALA A 90 2.46 -2.20 -14.84
N GLY A 91 2.26 -3.24 -14.03
CA GLY A 91 3.05 -4.48 -14.02
C GLY A 91 4.16 -4.52 -12.96
N SER A 92 4.42 -3.41 -12.26
CA SER A 92 5.34 -3.36 -11.11
C SER A 92 5.16 -2.08 -10.30
N GLU A 93 5.63 -2.09 -9.06
CA GLU A 93 5.75 -0.89 -8.22
C GLU A 93 6.64 0.18 -8.88
N ALA A 94 7.78 -0.19 -9.47
CA ALA A 94 8.67 0.75 -10.15
C ALA A 94 7.99 1.49 -11.33
N ALA A 95 7.12 0.79 -12.06
CA ALA A 95 6.32 1.41 -13.13
C ALA A 95 5.30 2.41 -12.57
N LEU A 96 4.67 2.08 -11.43
CA LEU A 96 3.73 2.95 -10.74
C LEU A 96 4.41 4.22 -10.23
N ILE A 97 5.58 4.09 -9.59
CA ILE A 97 6.40 5.22 -9.12
C ILE A 97 6.79 6.13 -10.29
N THR A 98 7.20 5.54 -11.42
CA THR A 98 7.52 6.31 -12.64
C THR A 98 6.30 7.07 -13.15
N ALA A 99 5.12 6.45 -13.17
CA ALA A 99 3.88 7.10 -13.59
C ALA A 99 3.52 8.29 -12.70
N ILE A 100 3.63 8.13 -11.38
CA ILE A 100 3.42 9.23 -10.40
C ILE A 100 4.37 10.39 -10.67
N GLN A 101 5.67 10.10 -10.79
CA GLN A 101 6.68 11.13 -10.98
C GLN A 101 6.49 11.89 -12.31
N GLN A 102 6.12 11.20 -13.39
CA GLN A 102 5.82 11.81 -14.68
C GLN A 102 4.55 12.66 -14.62
N ALA A 103 3.48 12.13 -14.02
CA ALA A 103 2.23 12.85 -13.83
C ALA A 103 2.42 14.17 -13.08
N VAL A 104 3.22 14.14 -12.00
CA VAL A 104 3.58 15.34 -11.23
C VAL A 104 4.44 16.31 -12.03
N ALA A 105 5.45 15.80 -12.76
CA ALA A 105 6.36 16.65 -13.54
C ALA A 105 5.67 17.35 -14.72
N ASP A 106 4.71 16.67 -15.35
CA ASP A 106 4.00 17.15 -16.54
C ASP A 106 2.64 17.78 -16.20
N GLU A 107 2.30 17.89 -14.91
CA GLU A 107 0.99 18.37 -14.40
C GLU A 107 -0.18 17.63 -15.10
N GLN A 108 -0.06 16.31 -15.24
CA GLN A 108 -1.09 15.45 -15.86
C GLN A 108 -1.78 14.58 -14.81
N PRO A 109 -3.12 14.47 -14.82
CA PRO A 109 -3.84 13.66 -13.86
C PRO A 109 -3.53 12.17 -14.02
N VAL A 110 -3.37 11.47 -12.90
CA VAL A 110 -3.30 10.00 -12.83
C VAL A 110 -4.06 9.53 -11.59
N LEU A 111 -4.87 8.48 -11.75
CA LEU A 111 -5.57 7.79 -10.66
C LEU A 111 -4.98 6.40 -10.52
N LEU A 112 -4.64 6.00 -9.31
CA LEU A 112 -3.90 4.77 -9.08
C LEU A 112 -4.12 4.13 -7.71
N ASN A 113 -3.83 2.84 -7.64
CA ASN A 113 -3.69 2.10 -6.39
C ASN A 113 -2.31 2.41 -5.78
N PHE A 114 -2.26 2.90 -4.54
CA PHE A 114 -1.01 3.12 -3.80
C PHE A 114 -1.22 2.87 -2.32
N TRP A 115 -0.22 3.15 -1.48
CA TRP A 115 -0.33 2.93 -0.05
C TRP A 115 0.49 3.92 0.76
N GLN A 116 0.10 4.03 2.03
CA GLN A 116 0.87 4.66 3.08
C GLN A 116 1.16 3.64 4.19
N PRO A 117 2.32 3.72 4.86
CA PRO A 117 3.42 4.62 4.56
C PRO A 117 4.22 4.17 3.33
N HIS A 118 4.74 5.14 2.58
CA HIS A 118 5.64 4.89 1.45
C HIS A 118 6.64 6.05 1.29
N TRP A 119 7.90 5.74 0.96
CA TRP A 119 8.98 6.73 0.87
C TRP A 119 8.68 7.87 -0.12
N LEU A 120 8.04 7.55 -1.25
CA LEU A 120 7.75 8.50 -2.32
C LEU A 120 6.86 9.66 -1.85
N GLN A 121 5.99 9.45 -0.86
CA GLN A 121 5.12 10.51 -0.33
C GLN A 121 5.89 11.63 0.40
N SER A 122 7.19 11.45 0.67
CA SER A 122 8.06 12.53 1.13
C SER A 122 8.54 13.46 0.00
N GLN A 123 8.40 13.03 -1.26
CA GLN A 123 8.88 13.74 -2.45
C GLN A 123 7.75 14.27 -3.33
N VAL A 124 6.58 13.60 -3.30
CA VAL A 124 5.40 13.99 -4.06
C VAL A 124 4.19 14.05 -3.14
N GLU A 125 3.40 15.11 -3.30
CA GLU A 125 2.13 15.25 -2.58
C GLU A 125 1.03 14.51 -3.33
N LEU A 126 0.47 13.48 -2.67
CA LEU A 126 -0.65 12.70 -3.17
C LEU A 126 -1.84 12.91 -2.22
N THR A 127 -3.03 13.00 -2.80
CA THR A 127 -4.28 12.99 -2.07
C THR A 127 -4.91 11.62 -2.19
N GLU A 128 -5.23 11.01 -1.05
CA GLU A 128 -6.05 9.79 -1.01
C GLU A 128 -7.48 10.13 -1.43
N VAL A 129 -8.04 9.35 -2.36
CA VAL A 129 -9.44 9.43 -2.77
C VAL A 129 -10.27 8.67 -1.75
N GLU A 130 -11.23 9.35 -1.13
CA GLU A 130 -12.14 8.75 -0.17
C GLU A 130 -13.08 7.78 -0.91
N LEU A 131 -12.91 6.48 -0.63
CA LEU A 131 -13.79 5.39 -1.07
C LEU A 131 -14.88 5.13 -0.01
N PRO A 132 -15.94 4.34 -0.31
CA PRO A 132 -16.97 4.02 0.67
C PRO A 132 -16.40 3.38 1.93
N GLU A 133 -16.93 3.72 3.12
CA GLU A 133 -16.41 3.18 4.38
C GLU A 133 -16.40 1.65 4.43
N VAL A 134 -15.35 1.08 5.03
CA VAL A 134 -15.25 -0.37 5.21
C VAL A 134 -16.37 -0.90 6.10
N THR A 135 -17.18 -1.80 5.56
CA THR A 135 -18.27 -2.48 6.28
C THR A 135 -17.94 -3.94 6.57
N ASP A 136 -18.66 -4.55 7.52
CA ASP A 136 -18.58 -5.99 7.80
C ASP A 136 -18.89 -6.83 6.54
N ASP A 137 -19.81 -6.37 5.69
CA ASP A 137 -20.17 -7.03 4.44
C ASP A 137 -19.01 -6.99 3.44
N CYS A 138 -18.31 -5.85 3.33
CA CYS A 138 -17.09 -5.75 2.52
C CYS A 138 -15.99 -6.69 3.04
N LEU A 139 -15.75 -6.73 4.35
CA LEU A 139 -14.77 -7.66 4.93
C LEU A 139 -15.14 -9.12 4.68
N ALA A 140 -16.43 -9.47 4.77
CA ALA A 140 -16.92 -10.80 4.44
C ALA A 140 -16.73 -11.14 2.95
N SER A 141 -17.02 -10.20 2.05
CA SER A 141 -16.81 -10.35 0.61
C SER A 141 -15.33 -10.57 0.28
N ALA A 142 -14.43 -9.76 0.86
CA ALA A 142 -12.98 -9.90 0.67
C ALA A 142 -12.47 -11.28 1.11
N LEU A 143 -12.98 -11.81 2.24
CA LEU A 143 -12.65 -13.15 2.72
C LEU A 143 -13.24 -14.27 1.85
N ALA A 144 -14.45 -14.08 1.34
CA ALA A 144 -15.14 -15.06 0.50
C ALA A 144 -14.62 -15.06 -0.94
N GLY A 145 -14.07 -13.94 -1.42
CA GLY A 145 -13.69 -13.72 -2.82
C GLY A 145 -14.90 -13.79 -3.75
N ASP A 146 -16.07 -13.31 -3.30
CA ASP A 146 -17.33 -13.44 -4.05
C ASP A 146 -17.56 -12.34 -5.10
N GLY A 147 -16.69 -11.34 -5.13
CA GLY A 147 -16.71 -10.25 -6.12
C GLY A 147 -17.63 -9.08 -5.78
N SER A 148 -18.29 -9.09 -4.62
CA SER A 148 -19.23 -8.02 -4.21
C SER A 148 -18.59 -6.84 -3.46
N TYR A 149 -17.25 -6.80 -3.37
CA TYR A 149 -16.53 -5.76 -2.66
C TYR A 149 -16.68 -4.39 -3.33
N GLU A 150 -17.06 -3.37 -2.56
CA GLU A 150 -17.28 -2.00 -3.05
C GLU A 150 -16.83 -0.91 -2.06
N CYS A 151 -16.04 -1.27 -1.05
CA CYS A 151 -15.55 -0.35 -0.02
C CYS A 151 -14.11 0.10 -0.28
N ASP A 152 -13.63 1.02 0.56
CA ASP A 152 -12.22 1.33 0.78
C ASP A 152 -11.46 0.12 1.34
N TYR A 153 -10.14 0.16 1.29
CA TYR A 153 -9.29 -0.83 1.93
C TYR A 153 -9.24 -0.60 3.45
N PRO A 154 -9.20 -1.69 4.25
CA PRO A 154 -9.00 -1.56 5.69
C PRO A 154 -7.59 -1.02 6.00
N VAL A 155 -7.46 -0.39 7.16
CA VAL A 155 -6.15 -0.13 7.75
C VAL A 155 -5.59 -1.44 8.28
N ASP A 156 -4.44 -1.84 7.76
CA ASP A 156 -3.72 -3.05 8.15
C ASP A 156 -2.69 -2.74 9.24
N GLU A 157 -2.67 -3.59 10.26
CA GLU A 157 -1.56 -3.65 11.19
C GLU A 157 -0.52 -4.62 10.66
N ILE A 158 0.75 -4.24 10.66
CA ILE A 158 1.81 -5.13 10.16
C ILE A 158 2.24 -6.08 11.27
N TYR A 159 2.17 -7.39 11.00
CA TYR A 159 2.51 -8.44 11.95
C TYR A 159 3.80 -9.15 11.58
N LYS A 160 4.50 -9.64 12.59
CA LYS A 160 5.67 -10.52 12.46
C LYS A 160 5.20 -11.95 12.67
N ALA A 161 5.69 -12.88 11.86
CA ALA A 161 5.36 -14.29 11.99
C ALA A 161 6.62 -15.15 11.90
N ALA A 162 6.66 -16.25 12.65
CA ALA A 162 7.74 -17.22 12.59
C ALA A 162 7.23 -18.65 12.48
N ASN A 163 8.10 -19.54 12.02
CA ASN A 163 7.85 -20.97 12.12
C ASN A 163 7.69 -21.38 13.59
N ALA A 164 6.71 -22.24 13.89
CA ALA A 164 6.43 -22.66 15.26
C ALA A 164 7.61 -23.35 15.97
N GLY A 165 8.56 -23.93 15.24
CA GLY A 165 9.77 -24.53 15.80
C GLY A 165 10.97 -23.58 15.95
N LEU A 166 10.80 -22.29 15.67
CA LEU A 166 11.92 -21.33 15.72
C LEU A 166 12.47 -21.18 17.14
N GLU A 167 11.62 -21.09 18.15
CA GLU A 167 12.05 -20.92 19.54
C GLU A 167 12.91 -22.09 20.02
N GLU A 168 12.47 -23.32 19.75
CA GLU A 168 13.24 -24.54 20.09
C GLU A 168 14.58 -24.59 19.34
N LYS A 169 14.58 -24.18 18.07
CA LYS A 169 15.79 -24.19 17.23
C LYS A 169 16.77 -23.09 17.61
N ASN A 170 16.28 -21.90 17.95
CA ASN A 170 17.08 -20.74 18.31
C ASN A 170 16.25 -19.71 19.11
N ALA A 171 16.25 -19.86 20.42
CA ALA A 171 15.54 -18.97 21.33
C ALA A 171 16.01 -17.51 21.25
N ALA A 172 17.29 -17.26 20.96
CA ALA A 172 17.81 -15.90 20.85
C ALA A 172 17.25 -15.17 19.61
N ALA A 173 17.20 -15.85 18.46
CA ALA A 173 16.59 -15.29 17.25
C ALA A 173 15.07 -15.10 17.43
N PHE A 174 14.41 -16.02 18.12
CA PHE A 174 12.99 -15.89 18.43
C PHE A 174 12.71 -14.66 19.31
N ALA A 175 13.49 -14.47 20.38
CA ALA A 175 13.36 -13.32 21.26
C ALA A 175 13.59 -12.00 20.52
N PHE A 176 14.66 -11.93 19.72
CA PHE A 176 14.97 -10.78 18.88
C PHE A 176 13.82 -10.43 17.93
N LEU A 177 13.32 -11.39 17.15
CA LEU A 177 12.22 -11.15 16.20
C LEU A 177 10.91 -10.80 16.90
N SER A 178 10.69 -11.29 18.11
CA SER A 178 9.51 -10.94 18.91
C SER A 178 9.59 -9.49 19.40
N ALA A 179 10.78 -9.04 19.83
CA ALA A 179 11.02 -7.70 20.34
C ALA A 179 11.19 -6.63 19.26
N LEU A 180 11.58 -7.01 18.04
CA LEU A 180 11.82 -6.09 16.94
C LEU A 180 10.56 -5.29 16.61
N GLU A 181 10.60 -3.98 16.82
CA GLU A 181 9.53 -3.06 16.42
C GLU A 181 10.13 -1.86 15.69
N LEU A 182 9.45 -1.40 14.64
CA LEU A 182 9.79 -0.22 13.87
C LEU A 182 8.67 0.80 13.99
N THR A 183 9.04 2.08 14.00
CA THR A 183 8.08 3.16 13.73
C THR A 183 7.89 3.32 12.23
N THR A 184 6.78 3.95 11.82
CA THR A 184 6.52 4.32 10.43
C THR A 184 7.65 5.16 9.83
N GLU A 185 8.20 6.11 10.60
CA GLU A 185 9.29 6.98 10.17
C GLU A 185 10.57 6.16 9.88
N GLN A 186 10.92 5.23 10.77
CA GLN A 186 12.09 4.36 10.59
C GLN A 186 11.93 3.42 9.40
N GLN A 187 10.74 2.85 9.18
CA GLN A 187 10.48 2.02 8.00
C GLN A 187 10.66 2.82 6.70
N ASN A 188 10.11 4.04 6.63
CA ASN A 188 10.24 4.89 5.45
C ASN A 188 11.67 5.37 5.22
N GLU A 189 12.42 5.67 6.28
CA GLU A 189 13.83 6.01 6.20
C GLU A 189 14.63 4.87 5.56
N ILE A 190 14.45 3.64 6.06
CA ILE A 190 15.13 2.45 5.51
C ILE A 190 14.71 2.20 4.05
N ALA A 191 13.41 2.33 3.74
CA ALA A 191 12.93 2.16 2.36
C ALA A 191 13.52 3.21 1.42
N ALA A 192 13.61 4.48 1.84
CA ALA A 192 14.19 5.55 1.04
C ALA A 192 15.68 5.31 0.73
N MET A 193 16.45 4.78 1.68
CA MET A 193 17.86 4.41 1.41
C MET A 193 17.99 3.41 0.26
N VAL A 194 17.04 2.49 0.13
CA VAL A 194 17.05 1.49 -0.96
C VAL A 194 16.52 2.10 -2.26
N ASP A 195 15.31 2.64 -2.23
CA ASP A 195 14.57 2.96 -3.45
C ASP A 195 14.91 4.36 -4.00
N ALA A 196 15.17 5.34 -3.14
CA ALA A 196 15.54 6.68 -3.55
C ALA A 196 17.07 6.84 -3.70
N ASP A 197 17.84 6.33 -2.74
CA ASP A 197 19.31 6.48 -2.75
C ASP A 197 20.03 5.35 -3.51
N GLY A 198 19.32 4.26 -3.82
CA GLY A 198 19.86 3.14 -4.62
C GLY A 198 20.82 2.24 -3.85
N MET A 199 20.77 2.23 -2.51
CA MET A 199 21.60 1.32 -1.70
C MET A 199 21.15 -0.13 -1.86
N ALA A 200 22.08 -1.06 -1.70
CA ALA A 200 21.71 -2.45 -1.51
C ALA A 200 20.96 -2.62 -0.18
N PRO A 201 19.90 -3.45 -0.08
CA PRO A 201 19.14 -3.63 1.16
C PRO A 201 20.00 -3.99 2.37
N GLU A 202 21.04 -4.80 2.20
CA GLU A 202 21.96 -5.16 3.29
C GLU A 202 22.81 -3.98 3.74
N GLU A 203 23.18 -3.08 2.83
CA GLU A 203 23.93 -1.86 3.13
C GLU A 203 23.05 -0.83 3.84
N ALA A 204 21.81 -0.65 3.37
CA ALA A 204 20.83 0.22 4.03
C ALA A 204 20.54 -0.26 5.47
N ALA A 205 20.31 -1.57 5.66
CA ALA A 205 20.09 -2.15 6.97
C ALA A 205 21.31 -1.96 7.90
N ALA A 206 22.52 -2.24 7.42
CA ALA A 206 23.74 -2.04 8.21
C ALA A 206 23.94 -0.57 8.60
N THR A 207 23.77 0.34 7.64
CA THR A 207 23.87 1.80 7.86
C THR A 207 22.86 2.27 8.91
N TRP A 208 21.61 1.84 8.79
CA TRP A 208 20.56 2.21 9.73
C TRP A 208 20.82 1.66 11.13
N ILE A 209 21.26 0.40 11.25
CA ILE A 209 21.63 -0.22 12.54
C ILE A 209 22.77 0.53 13.22
N GLU A 210 23.82 0.88 12.47
CA GLU A 210 24.96 1.65 13.00
C GLU A 210 24.56 3.04 13.48
N ALA A 211 23.58 3.66 12.83
CA ALA A 211 23.05 4.97 13.19
C ALA A 211 22.05 4.92 14.37
N ASN A 212 21.41 3.77 14.62
CA ASN A 212 20.32 3.62 15.60
C ASN A 212 20.62 2.55 16.68
N PRO A 213 21.78 2.58 17.36
CA PRO A 213 22.18 1.52 18.29
C PRO A 213 21.22 1.39 19.47
N ASP A 214 20.70 2.49 20.01
CA ASP A 214 19.77 2.45 21.16
C ASP A 214 18.46 1.73 20.82
N VAL A 215 17.99 1.86 19.58
CA VAL A 215 16.77 1.19 19.12
C VAL A 215 17.04 -0.31 18.97
N VAL A 216 18.16 -0.67 18.34
CA VAL A 216 18.53 -2.07 18.12
C VAL A 216 18.83 -2.79 19.44
N ASP A 217 19.52 -2.12 20.37
CA ASP A 217 19.81 -2.65 21.71
C ASP A 217 18.53 -2.97 22.49
N SER A 218 17.45 -2.20 22.26
CA SER A 218 16.14 -2.48 22.87
C SER A 218 15.53 -3.81 22.43
N TRP A 219 15.88 -4.31 21.24
CA TRP A 219 15.43 -5.60 20.72
C TRP A 219 16.31 -6.78 21.18
N LEU A 220 17.48 -6.50 21.75
CA LEU A 220 18.47 -7.48 22.19
C LEU A 220 18.45 -7.73 23.71
N ALA A 221 17.61 -6.99 24.44
CA ALA A 221 17.52 -7.00 25.90
C ALA A 221 16.86 -8.25 26.50
#